data_AF-A0A9E5H6H3-F1
#
_entry.id   AF-A0A9E5H6H3-F1
#
_cell.length_a   1.000
_cell.length_b   1.000
_cell.length_c   1.000
_cell.angle_alpha   90.00
_cell.angle_beta   90.00
_cell.angle_gamma   90.00
#
_symmetry.space_group_name_H-M   'P 1'
#
loop_
_entity.id
_entity.type
_entity.pdbx_description
1 polymer ?
#
loop_
_entity_poly.entity_id
_entity_poly.type
_entity_poly.pdbx_seq_one_letter_code
_entity_poly.pdbx_strand_id
1 'polypeptide(L)'
;MKQLYTLVFLFSFTIAFSQSNYVAENFDYTAAQVLTDNGWTAHSGGTTNPVSVSDGGLTWTGYIGSGVGNAALVTNTGQDVNKRFGADISSGTVYASFLMKVNAKTSLGYFFHLGYYSNTTTPV
;
A
#
# COMPACT_ATOMS: atom_id res chain seq x y z
N MET A 1 38.75 -6.13 -33.44
CA MET A 1 37.72 -5.07 -33.51
C MET A 1 36.29 -5.63 -33.44
N LYS A 2 35.84 -6.48 -34.38
CA LYS A 2 34.46 -7.03 -34.38
C LYS A 2 34.05 -7.75 -33.08
N GLN A 3 34.94 -8.56 -32.51
CA GLN A 3 34.66 -9.29 -31.26
C GLN A 3 34.63 -8.38 -30.01
N LEU A 4 35.28 -7.22 -30.06
CA LEU A 4 35.24 -6.23 -28.98
C LEU A 4 33.88 -5.53 -28.92
N TYR A 5 33.30 -5.21 -30.09
CA TYR A 5 31.95 -4.63 -30.16
C TYR A 5 30.87 -5.59 -29.66
N THR A 6 31.01 -6.89 -29.94
CA THR A 6 30.10 -7.93 -29.44
C THR A 6 30.16 -8.07 -27.92
N LEU A 7 31.37 -8.00 -27.33
CA LEU A 7 31.55 -8.10 -25.88
C LEU A 7 30.97 -6.88 -25.14
N VAL A 8 31.13 -5.68 -25.71
CA VAL A 8 30.54 -4.44 -25.16
C VAL A 8 29.01 -4.47 -25.25
N PHE A 9 28.45 -5.00 -26.35
CA PHE A 9 26.99 -5.14 -26.52
C PHE A 9 26.35 -6.14 -25.53
N LEU A 10 27.08 -7.20 -25.15
CA LEU A 10 26.63 -8.18 -24.15
C LEU A 10 26.64 -7.62 -22.71
N PHE A 11 27.54 -6.69 -22.39
CA PHE A 11 27.61 -6.06 -21.06
C PHE A 11 26.58 -4.94 -20.84
N SER A 12 25.95 -4.42 -21.90
CA SER A 12 24.97 -3.34 -21.81
C SER A 12 23.54 -3.80 -21.48
N PHE A 13 23.27 -5.10 -21.36
CA PHE A 13 21.95 -5.60 -20.97
C PHE A 13 21.92 -5.99 -19.50
N THR A 14 21.59 -5.03 -18.63
CA THR A 14 21.03 -5.35 -17.33
C THR A 14 19.57 -5.74 -17.53
N ILE A 15 19.24 -7.03 -17.39
CA ILE A 15 17.85 -7.46 -17.25
C ILE A 15 17.38 -7.01 -15.87
N ALA A 16 16.82 -5.81 -15.78
CA ALA A 16 16.13 -5.36 -14.60
C ALA A 16 14.72 -5.98 -14.62
N PHE A 17 14.47 -6.95 -13.74
CA PHE A 17 13.10 -7.32 -13.39
C PHE A 17 12.53 -6.20 -12.52
N SER A 18 12.10 -5.10 -13.13
CA SER A 18 11.38 -4.05 -12.42
C SER A 18 9.97 -4.54 -12.16
N GLN A 19 9.75 -5.13 -10.98
CA GLN A 19 8.40 -5.29 -10.47
C GLN A 19 7.77 -3.91 -10.31
N SER A 20 6.66 -3.66 -10.99
CA SER A 20 5.94 -2.37 -10.88
C SER A 20 5.51 -2.17 -9.44
N ASN A 21 5.98 -1.10 -8.81
CA ASN A 21 5.45 -0.67 -7.52
C ASN A 21 4.11 0.03 -7.78
N TYR A 22 3.00 -0.69 -7.56
CA TYR A 22 1.66 -0.16 -7.81
C TYR A 22 1.20 0.82 -6.74
N VAL A 23 1.62 0.60 -5.50
CA VAL A 23 1.40 1.47 -4.33
C VAL A 23 2.56 1.30 -3.36
N ALA A 24 3.11 2.43 -2.92
CA ALA A 24 3.90 2.55 -1.71
C ALA A 24 3.19 3.59 -0.83
N GLU A 25 2.82 3.20 0.37
CA GLU A 25 2.10 4.06 1.32
C GLU A 25 2.77 3.96 2.68
N ASN A 26 3.41 5.06 3.08
CA ASN A 26 4.02 5.21 4.41
C ASN A 26 3.16 6.08 5.33
N PHE A 27 1.99 6.55 4.86
CA PHE A 27 1.12 7.46 5.58
C PHE A 27 1.83 8.74 6.02
N ASP A 28 2.63 9.33 5.12
CA ASP A 28 3.36 10.60 5.31
C ASP A 28 2.40 11.82 5.29
N TYR A 29 1.37 11.75 6.13
CA TYR A 29 0.30 12.73 6.32
C TYR A 29 0.40 13.31 7.74
N THR A 30 -0.37 14.36 8.05
CA THR A 30 -0.38 14.91 9.41
C THR A 30 -1.09 13.93 10.35
N ALA A 31 -0.51 13.69 11.53
CA ALA A 31 -1.13 12.85 12.56
C ALA A 31 -2.56 13.31 12.88
N ALA A 32 -3.42 12.36 13.22
CA ALA A 32 -4.86 12.52 13.46
C ALA A 32 -5.72 12.93 12.25
N GLN A 33 -5.16 13.23 11.07
CA GLN A 33 -5.98 13.36 9.85
C GLN A 33 -6.66 12.04 9.51
N VAL A 34 -7.85 12.11 8.94
CA VAL A 34 -8.54 10.92 8.40
C VAL A 34 -7.96 10.55 7.03
N LEU A 35 -7.89 9.26 6.71
CA LEU A 35 -7.31 8.81 5.45
C LEU A 35 -8.10 9.30 4.23
N THR A 36 -9.42 9.51 4.36
CA THR A 36 -10.27 10.01 3.27
C THR A 36 -9.91 11.42 2.82
N ASP A 37 -9.24 12.20 3.66
CA ASP A 37 -8.71 13.53 3.29
C ASP A 37 -7.38 13.42 2.52
N ASN A 38 -6.81 12.21 2.46
CA ASN A 38 -5.48 11.92 1.94
C ASN A 38 -5.53 10.91 0.76
N GLY A 39 -6.58 11.00 -0.04
CA GLY A 39 -6.73 10.22 -1.27
C GLY A 39 -7.13 8.76 -1.08
N TRP A 40 -7.57 8.38 0.12
CA TRP A 40 -8.29 7.13 0.35
C TRP A 40 -9.79 7.35 0.14
N THR A 41 -10.51 6.29 -0.20
CA THR A 41 -11.97 6.33 -0.41
C THR A 41 -12.64 5.39 0.57
N ALA A 42 -13.70 5.86 1.24
CA ALA A 42 -14.53 5.01 2.10
C ALA A 42 -15.62 4.33 1.26
N HIS A 43 -15.64 3.00 1.27
CA HIS A 43 -16.63 2.19 0.55
C HIS A 43 -17.66 1.53 1.47
N SER A 44 -17.41 1.52 2.77
CA SER A 44 -18.31 0.97 3.78
C SER A 44 -18.20 1.79 5.05
N GLY A 45 -19.30 1.90 5.79
CA GLY A 45 -19.31 2.56 7.09
C GLY A 45 -19.32 4.10 7.09
N GLY A 46 -19.13 4.73 5.92
CA GLY A 46 -19.22 6.17 5.74
C GLY A 46 -18.18 6.91 6.59
N THR A 47 -18.62 7.72 7.55
CA THR A 47 -17.77 8.48 8.49
C THR A 47 -17.70 7.85 9.89
N THR A 48 -18.23 6.65 10.07
CA THR A 48 -18.27 5.98 11.39
C THR A 48 -16.89 5.45 11.77
N ASN A 49 -16.33 5.87 12.90
CA ASN A 49 -14.99 5.46 13.37
C ASN A 49 -13.94 5.50 12.24
N PRO A 50 -13.68 6.69 11.64
CA PRO A 50 -12.86 6.79 10.45
C PRO A 50 -11.42 6.36 10.74
N VAL A 51 -10.78 5.74 9.74
CA VAL A 51 -9.37 5.38 9.82
C VAL A 51 -8.55 6.66 9.78
N SER A 52 -7.71 6.85 10.79
CA SER A 52 -6.89 8.06 10.97
C SER A 52 -5.40 7.75 10.88
N VAL A 53 -4.59 8.79 10.75
CA VAL A 53 -3.13 8.71 10.72
C VAL A 53 -2.61 8.70 12.15
N SER A 54 -1.78 7.71 12.52
CA SER A 54 -1.12 7.68 13.83
C SER A 54 -0.07 8.78 13.97
N ASP A 55 0.36 9.02 15.21
CA ASP A 55 1.55 9.82 15.50
C ASP A 55 2.77 8.88 15.58
N GLY A 56 3.45 8.70 14.45
CA GLY A 56 4.60 7.83 14.28
C GLY A 56 4.28 6.46 13.66
N GLY A 57 5.27 5.95 12.91
CA GLY A 57 5.19 4.68 12.18
C GLY A 57 5.48 3.44 13.03
N LEU A 58 5.19 2.28 12.45
CA LEU A 58 5.48 0.99 13.09
C LEU A 58 6.95 0.60 12.93
N THR A 59 7.51 -0.05 13.94
CA THR A 59 8.91 -0.51 13.95
C THR A 59 8.99 -2.03 14.04
N TRP A 60 9.84 -2.64 13.23
CA TRP A 60 10.18 -4.06 13.29
C TRP A 60 11.61 -4.29 12.83
N THR A 61 12.46 -4.84 13.71
CA THR A 61 13.87 -5.08 13.40
C THR A 61 14.02 -5.96 12.16
N GLY A 62 14.80 -5.48 11.18
CA GLY A 62 15.06 -6.19 9.93
C GLY A 62 14.03 -5.94 8.82
N TYR A 63 12.95 -5.20 9.08
CA TYR A 63 12.05 -4.73 8.03
C TYR A 63 12.54 -3.43 7.40
N ILE A 64 12.62 -3.37 6.08
CA ILE A 64 13.20 -2.23 5.34
C ILE A 64 12.43 -0.92 5.54
N GLY A 65 11.11 -0.99 5.76
CA GLY A 65 10.25 0.17 6.04
C GLY A 65 10.05 0.44 7.53
N SER A 66 10.89 -0.09 8.41
CA SER A 66 10.73 0.08 9.86
C SER A 66 10.97 1.54 10.28
N GLY A 67 10.03 2.12 11.03
CA GLY A 67 10.15 3.48 11.56
C GLY A 67 10.03 4.57 10.49
N VAL A 68 9.49 4.24 9.31
CA VAL A 68 9.21 5.19 8.24
C VAL A 68 7.77 5.70 8.37
N GLY A 69 7.59 7.01 8.18
CA GLY A 69 6.27 7.65 8.14
C GLY A 69 5.42 7.45 9.38
N ASN A 70 4.11 7.35 9.18
CA ASN A 70 3.11 7.04 10.20
C ASN A 70 2.46 5.67 9.91
N ALA A 71 1.27 5.43 10.44
CA ALA A 71 0.47 4.25 10.16
C ALA A 71 -1.02 4.58 10.06
N ALA A 72 -1.77 3.74 9.35
CA ALA A 72 -3.23 3.71 9.42
C ALA A 72 -3.67 3.17 10.78
N LEU A 73 -4.34 4.00 11.57
CA LEU A 73 -4.83 3.68 12.90
C LEU A 73 -6.30 3.24 12.83
N VAL A 74 -6.52 1.93 13.01
CA VAL A 74 -7.84 1.32 13.14
C VAL A 74 -8.13 1.12 14.63
N THR A 75 -9.00 1.96 15.19
CA THR A 75 -9.30 1.97 16.64
C THR A 75 -10.53 1.18 17.03
N ASN A 76 -11.48 1.00 16.10
CA ASN A 76 -12.74 0.29 16.33
C ASN A 76 -13.36 -0.17 15.00
N THR A 77 -14.43 -0.94 15.06
CA THR A 77 -15.27 -1.26 13.90
C THR A 77 -16.00 -0.01 13.43
N GLY A 78 -15.94 0.32 12.14
CA GLY A 78 -16.85 1.35 11.62
C GLY A 78 -16.63 1.81 10.20
N GLN A 79 -15.43 1.74 9.63
CA GLN A 79 -15.17 2.20 8.27
C GLN A 79 -14.22 1.25 7.55
N ASP A 80 -14.53 0.95 6.29
CA ASP A 80 -13.59 0.30 5.37
C ASP A 80 -13.17 1.31 4.30
N VAL A 81 -11.86 1.42 4.09
CA VAL A 81 -11.25 2.35 3.13
C VAL A 81 -10.33 1.61 2.17
N ASN A 82 -10.17 2.16 0.98
CA ASN A 82 -9.28 1.66 -0.06
C ASN A 82 -8.53 2.80 -0.73
N LYS A 83 -7.39 2.45 -1.33
CA LYS A 83 -6.63 3.34 -2.21
C LYS A 83 -6.51 2.66 -3.56
N ARG A 84 -6.78 3.41 -4.63
CA ARG A 84 -6.63 2.88 -5.99
C ARG A 84 -5.14 2.76 -6.34
N PHE A 85 -4.79 1.68 -7.04
CA PHE A 85 -3.47 1.52 -7.63
C PHE A 85 -3.24 2.55 -8.74
N GLY A 86 -1.98 2.89 -9.02
CA GLY A 86 -1.65 3.81 -10.11
C GLY A 86 -2.08 3.35 -11.51
N ALA A 87 -2.36 2.05 -11.67
CA ALA A 87 -2.88 1.45 -12.90
C ALA A 87 -3.74 0.22 -12.58
N ASP A 88 -4.65 -0.12 -13.49
CA ASP A 88 -5.44 -1.35 -13.39
C ASP A 88 -4.57 -2.56 -13.71
N ILE A 89 -4.73 -3.64 -12.93
CA ILE A 89 -3.99 -4.90 -13.07
C ILE A 89 -4.95 -5.96 -13.61
N SER A 90 -4.73 -6.42 -14.83
CA SER A 90 -5.60 -7.39 -15.51
C SER A 90 -4.99 -8.78 -15.69
N SER A 91 -3.71 -8.96 -15.35
CA SER A 91 -3.01 -10.25 -15.40
C SER A 91 -1.79 -10.28 -14.48
N GLY A 92 -1.23 -11.48 -14.27
CA GLY A 92 -0.06 -11.70 -13.42
C GLY A 92 -0.38 -11.89 -11.93
N THR A 93 0.65 -11.84 -11.09
CA THR A 93 0.55 -12.00 -9.63
C THR A 93 0.87 -10.68 -8.93
N VAL A 94 0.03 -10.32 -7.95
CA VAL A 94 0.24 -9.14 -7.10
C VAL A 94 0.76 -9.59 -5.74
N TYR A 95 1.81 -8.94 -5.26
CA TYR A 95 2.35 -9.14 -3.92
C TYR A 95 2.16 -7.88 -3.08
N ALA A 96 1.82 -8.05 -1.81
CA ALA A 96 1.72 -6.97 -0.84
C ALA A 96 2.57 -7.33 0.39
N SER A 97 3.19 -6.32 0.98
CA SER A 97 3.95 -6.45 2.23
C SER A 97 3.75 -5.19 3.05
N PHE A 98 3.49 -5.34 4.35
CA PHE A 98 3.30 -4.23 5.28
C PHE A 98 3.58 -4.69 6.70
N LEU A 99 3.79 -3.73 7.60
CA LEU A 99 3.76 -3.97 9.04
C LEU A 99 2.33 -3.80 9.55
N MET A 100 1.92 -4.69 10.45
CA MET A 100 0.66 -4.58 11.19
C MET A 100 0.95 -4.81 12.67
N LYS A 101 0.41 -3.93 13.52
CA LYS A 101 0.46 -4.08 14.97
C LYS A 101 -0.95 -4.34 15.49
N VAL A 102 -1.18 -5.52 16.05
CA VAL A 102 -2.48 -5.93 16.59
C VAL A 102 -2.50 -5.69 18.10
N ASN A 103 -3.36 -4.78 18.55
CA ASN A 103 -3.50 -4.42 19.97
C ASN A 103 -4.81 -4.90 20.61
N ALA A 104 -5.69 -5.53 19.84
CA ALA A 104 -6.99 -6.00 20.31
C ALA A 104 -7.37 -7.35 19.67
N LYS A 105 -8.16 -8.14 20.40
CA LYS A 105 -8.72 -9.40 19.89
C LYS A 105 -10.11 -9.13 19.30
N THR A 106 -10.29 -9.47 18.03
CA THR A 106 -11.60 -9.50 17.35
C THR A 106 -12.07 -10.96 17.26
N SER A 107 -13.39 -11.19 17.39
CA SER A 107 -13.98 -12.53 17.35
C SER A 107 -14.10 -13.10 15.93
N LEU A 108 -14.24 -12.25 14.91
CA LEU A 108 -14.27 -12.55 13.47
C LEU A 108 -13.98 -11.25 12.69
N GLY A 109 -13.17 -11.31 11.63
CA GLY A 109 -12.98 -10.16 10.74
C GLY A 109 -11.80 -10.29 9.78
N TYR A 110 -11.81 -9.45 8.75
CA TYR A 110 -10.66 -9.16 7.88
C TYR A 110 -10.15 -7.76 8.23
N PHE A 111 -8.89 -7.46 7.91
CA PHE A 111 -8.30 -6.12 8.12
C PHE A 111 -7.69 -5.52 6.84
N PHE A 112 -7.55 -6.35 5.80
CA PHE A 112 -6.93 -6.00 4.54
C PHE A 112 -7.65 -6.74 3.41
N HIS A 113 -7.83 -6.08 2.29
CA HIS A 113 -8.37 -6.68 1.08
C HIS A 113 -7.68 -6.10 -0.16
N LEU A 114 -7.74 -6.86 -1.25
CA LEU A 114 -7.51 -6.37 -2.61
C LEU A 114 -8.85 -6.48 -3.34
N GLY A 115 -9.22 -5.44 -4.07
CA GLY A 115 -10.53 -5.33 -4.69
C GLY A 115 -10.46 -4.85 -6.14
N TYR A 116 -11.52 -5.15 -6.88
CA TYR A 116 -11.78 -4.58 -8.19
C TYR A 116 -12.84 -3.48 -8.06
N TYR A 117 -12.60 -2.33 -8.67
CA TYR A 117 -13.62 -1.28 -8.74
C TYR A 117 -14.53 -1.56 -9.93
N SER A 118 -15.83 -1.75 -9.65
CA SER A 118 -16.84 -1.88 -10.70
C SER A 118 -16.92 -0.64 -11.59
N ASN A 119 -16.58 0.53 -11.03
CA ASN A 119 -16.43 1.79 -11.73
C ASN A 119 -15.11 2.46 -11.35
N THR A 120 -14.20 2.59 -12.32
CA THR A 120 -12.88 3.19 -12.14
C THR A 120 -12.94 4.70 -11.80
N THR A 121 -14.04 5.38 -12.12
CA THR A 121 -14.23 6.80 -11.79
C THR A 121 -14.76 7.03 -10.36
N THR A 122 -15.33 5.99 -9.74
CA THR A 122 -15.84 6.02 -8.36
C THR A 122 -15.31 4.79 -7.63
N PRO A 123 -14.10 4.84 -7.06
CA PRO A 123 -13.43 3.69 -6.46
C PRO A 123 -14.00 3.38 -5.06
N VAL A 124 -15.32 3.19 -4.98
CA VAL A 124 -16.08 2.65 -3.85
C VAL A 124 -16.56 1.25 -4.18
#